data_AF-A0A645CFB9-F1
#
_entry.id   AF-A0A645CFB9-F1
#
_cell.length_a   1.000
_cell.length_b   1.000
_cell.length_c   1.000
_cell.angle_alpha   90.00
_cell.angle_beta   90.00
_cell.angle_gamma   90.00
#
_symmetry.space_group_name_H-M   'P 1'
#
loop_
_entity.id
_entity.type
_entity.pdbx_description
1 polymer ?
#
loop_
_entity_poly.entity_id
_entity_poly.type
_entity_poly.pdbx_seq_one_letter_code
_entity_poly.pdbx_strand_id
1 'polypeptide(L)'
;MGLDATVDTNHIDFRFKNTSDHELYIYAYSSENKKAKSRKRDLTIVIYGQPLPEGHEYKTRTVLVSEEPPGEDQITETNKLFIGEENILAEPRPKYTVDMYVDHYVNGSVTEQNYRYTDVYPGNPLRKQVGIKPTPSPVPSPTPTPSPAPVEGP
;
A
#
# COMPACT_ATOMS: atom_id res chain seq x y z
N MET A 1 2.34 -7.46 6.33
CA MET A 1 3.59 -6.96 5.72
C MET A 1 4.58 -8.11 5.73
N GLY A 2 5.51 -8.17 4.78
CA GLY A 2 6.51 -9.23 4.64
C GLY A 2 6.10 -10.42 3.76
N LEU A 3 4.99 -10.33 3.04
CA LEU A 3 4.43 -11.41 2.20
C LEU A 3 3.82 -10.84 0.91
N ASP A 4 4.18 -9.62 0.52
CA ASP A 4 3.76 -9.06 -0.74
C ASP A 4 4.50 -9.76 -1.89
N ALA A 5 3.74 -10.15 -2.91
CA ALA A 5 4.34 -10.72 -4.10
C ALA A 5 5.13 -9.62 -4.82
N THR A 6 6.44 -9.84 -5.03
CA THR A 6 7.23 -9.02 -5.94
C THR A 6 6.64 -9.16 -7.35
N VAL A 7 6.00 -8.10 -7.85
CA VAL A 7 5.60 -8.03 -9.26
C VAL A 7 6.81 -7.55 -10.03
N ASP A 8 7.52 -8.48 -10.66
CA ASP A 8 8.57 -8.16 -11.62
C ASP A 8 8.07 -8.30 -13.05
N THR A 9 8.54 -7.41 -13.93
CA THR A 9 8.24 -7.47 -15.36
C THR A 9 9.54 -7.75 -16.09
N ASN A 10 9.63 -8.94 -16.72
CA ASN A 10 10.70 -9.40 -17.62
C ASN A 10 12.08 -9.78 -17.02
N HIS A 11 12.25 -9.90 -15.70
CA HIS A 11 13.57 -10.17 -15.11
C HIS A 11 13.61 -11.33 -14.10
N ILE A 12 12.47 -11.82 -13.59
CA ILE A 12 12.43 -12.93 -12.63
C ILE A 12 11.94 -14.21 -13.31
N ASP A 13 12.85 -15.19 -13.43
CA ASP A 13 12.51 -16.58 -13.71
C ASP A 13 12.13 -17.29 -12.41
N PHE A 14 11.02 -18.02 -12.41
CA PHE A 14 10.71 -18.96 -11.32
C PHE A 14 11.66 -20.15 -11.40
N ARG A 15 12.63 -20.22 -10.48
CA ARG A 15 13.64 -21.27 -10.42
C ARG A 15 13.59 -21.96 -9.07
N PHE A 16 13.57 -23.29 -9.07
CA PHE A 16 13.70 -24.09 -7.86
C PHE A 16 14.49 -25.36 -8.16
N LYS A 17 15.08 -25.94 -7.11
CA LYS A 17 15.72 -27.25 -7.16
C LYS A 17 14.90 -28.20 -6.30
N ASN A 18 14.49 -29.33 -6.85
CA ASN A 18 13.95 -30.41 -6.03
C ASN A 18 15.07 -30.97 -5.16
N THR A 19 14.98 -30.78 -3.86
CA THR A 19 15.94 -31.31 -2.88
C THR A 19 15.39 -32.52 -2.13
N SER A 20 14.19 -33.01 -2.49
CA SER A 20 13.62 -34.22 -1.91
C SER A 20 14.06 -35.46 -2.68
N ASP A 21 13.97 -36.61 -2.03
CA ASP A 21 14.21 -37.93 -2.64
C ASP A 21 13.02 -38.43 -3.49
N HIS A 22 11.98 -37.60 -3.64
CA HIS A 22 10.75 -37.93 -4.34
C HIS A 22 10.57 -37.06 -5.59
N GLU A 23 9.83 -37.58 -6.56
CA GLU A 23 9.48 -36.83 -7.75
C GLU A 23 8.54 -35.66 -7.40
N LEU A 24 8.68 -34.56 -8.14
CA LEU A 24 7.73 -33.45 -8.13
C LEU A 24 7.01 -33.42 -9.47
N TYR A 25 5.70 -33.25 -9.43
CA TYR A 25 4.86 -33.12 -10.62
C TYR A 25 4.41 -31.67 -10.75
N ILE A 26 4.65 -31.07 -11.91
CA ILE A 26 4.26 -29.69 -12.20
C ILE A 26 3.13 -29.73 -13.21
N TYR A 27 1.98 -29.17 -12.85
CA TYR A 27 0.86 -28.96 -13.74
C TYR A 27 0.65 -27.47 -13.97
N ALA A 28 0.80 -27.02 -15.22
CA ALA A 28 0.66 -25.62 -15.59
C ALA A 28 -0.48 -25.45 -16.59
N TYR A 29 -1.32 -24.44 -16.38
CA TYR A 29 -2.40 -24.09 -17.31
C TYR A 29 -2.64 -22.58 -17.34
N SER A 30 -3.09 -22.08 -18.48
CA SER A 30 -3.47 -20.67 -18.63
C SER A 30 -4.98 -20.51 -18.72
N SER A 31 -5.53 -19.48 -18.09
CA SER A 31 -6.94 -19.10 -18.19
C SER A 31 -7.09 -17.62 -18.58
N GLU A 32 -8.29 -17.21 -18.99
CA GLU A 32 -8.54 -15.80 -19.29
C GLU A 32 -8.48 -14.95 -18.02
N ASN A 33 -7.72 -13.85 -18.08
CA ASN A 33 -7.66 -12.94 -16.95
C ASN A 33 -8.96 -12.14 -16.86
N LYS A 34 -9.77 -12.44 -15.83
CA LYS A 34 -11.09 -11.83 -15.63
C LYS A 34 -11.07 -10.32 -15.38
N LYS A 35 -9.90 -9.76 -15.00
CA LYS A 35 -9.71 -8.34 -14.68
C LYS A 35 -9.10 -7.55 -15.84
N ALA A 36 -8.64 -8.20 -16.90
CA ALA A 36 -7.99 -7.54 -18.03
C ALA A 36 -8.92 -7.46 -19.24
N LYS A 37 -9.07 -6.25 -19.80
CA LYS A 37 -9.84 -6.01 -21.03
C LYS A 37 -9.08 -6.38 -22.33
N SER A 38 -7.93 -7.05 -22.21
CA SER A 38 -7.03 -7.36 -23.32
C SER A 38 -6.72 -8.86 -23.35
N ARG A 39 -5.87 -9.33 -24.28
CA ARG A 39 -5.46 -10.74 -24.42
C ARG A 39 -4.57 -11.27 -23.27
N LYS A 40 -4.59 -10.63 -22.09
CA LYS A 40 -3.86 -11.12 -20.92
C LYS A 40 -4.48 -12.43 -20.42
N ARG A 41 -3.63 -13.30 -19.89
CA ARG A 41 -3.97 -14.62 -19.36
C ARG A 41 -3.41 -14.74 -17.95
N ASP A 42 -4.11 -15.47 -17.10
CA ASP A 42 -3.60 -15.91 -15.81
C ASP A 42 -2.91 -17.25 -16.01
N LEU A 43 -1.63 -17.34 -15.67
CA LEU A 43 -0.88 -18.60 -15.65
C LEU A 43 -0.95 -19.18 -14.23
N THR A 44 -1.56 -20.36 -14.10
CA THR A 44 -1.57 -21.11 -12.85
C THR A 44 -0.56 -22.24 -12.95
N ILE A 45 0.30 -22.35 -11.96
CA ILE A 45 1.25 -23.45 -11.79
C ILE A 45 0.90 -24.15 -10.48
N VAL A 46 0.59 -25.44 -10.57
CA VAL A 46 0.34 -26.31 -9.42
C VAL A 46 1.49 -27.29 -9.32
N ILE A 47 2.12 -27.35 -8.16
CA ILE A 47 3.24 -28.23 -7.88
C ILE A 47 2.78 -29.27 -6.87
N TYR A 48 2.88 -30.54 -7.23
CA TYR A 48 2.59 -31.69 -6.39
C TYR A 48 3.88 -32.42 -6.04
N GLY A 49 3.87 -33.11 -4.91
CA GLY A 49 4.96 -33.95 -4.46
C GLY A 49 4.49 -34.91 -3.37
N GLN A 50 5.44 -35.62 -2.76
CA GLN A 50 5.17 -36.44 -1.58
C GLN A 50 4.49 -35.57 -0.50
N PRO A 51 3.36 -36.02 0.09
CA PRO A 51 2.75 -35.29 1.19
C PRO A 51 3.72 -35.19 2.37
N LEU A 52 3.58 -34.12 3.16
CA LEU A 52 4.29 -34.03 4.42
C LEU A 52 3.89 -35.21 5.33
N PRO A 53 4.80 -35.72 6.17
CA PRO A 53 4.44 -36.73 7.15
C PRO A 53 3.30 -36.24 8.05
N GLU A 54 2.51 -37.17 8.59
CA GLU A 54 1.36 -36.82 9.43
C GLU A 54 1.77 -35.92 10.60
N GLY A 55 1.02 -34.84 10.82
CA GLY A 55 1.29 -33.87 11.86
C GLY A 55 2.37 -32.83 11.53
N HIS A 56 3.00 -32.89 10.36
CA HIS A 56 3.96 -31.89 9.90
C HIS A 56 3.27 -30.76 9.12
N GLU A 57 3.61 -29.52 9.44
CA GLU A 57 3.08 -28.33 8.78
C GLU A 57 4.14 -27.24 8.69
N TYR A 58 4.14 -26.44 7.63
CA TYR A 58 4.97 -25.24 7.51
C TYR A 58 4.09 -24.00 7.39
N LYS A 59 4.33 -22.97 8.19
CA LYS A 59 3.60 -21.69 8.13
C LYS A 59 4.54 -20.53 7.97
N THR A 60 4.16 -19.57 7.14
CA THR A 60 4.82 -18.27 7.08
C THR A 60 4.45 -17.45 8.32
N ARG A 61 5.44 -16.86 8.97
CA ARG A 61 5.28 -15.90 10.06
C ARG A 61 6.11 -14.67 9.79
N THR A 62 5.60 -13.50 10.14
CA THR A 62 6.34 -12.23 10.02
C THR A 62 6.55 -11.62 11.39
N VAL A 63 7.67 -10.94 11.57
CA VAL A 63 8.05 -10.27 12.81
C VAL A 63 8.40 -8.83 12.48
N LEU A 64 7.72 -7.88 13.12
CA LEU A 64 8.09 -6.47 13.03
C LEU A 64 9.40 -6.24 13.78
N VAL A 65 10.46 -5.86 13.06
CA VAL A 65 11.79 -5.60 13.62
C VAL A 65 11.92 -4.14 14.03
N SER A 66 11.48 -3.21 13.18
CA SER A 66 11.48 -1.79 13.50
C SER A 66 10.32 -1.05 12.86
N GLU A 67 9.88 -0.01 13.56
CA GLU A 67 9.00 1.03 13.06
C GLU A 67 9.67 2.37 13.36
N GLU A 68 9.99 3.13 12.31
CA GLU A 68 10.59 4.45 12.42
C GLU A 68 9.55 5.49 12.00
N PRO A 69 9.37 6.58 12.78
CA PRO A 69 8.39 7.60 12.43
C PRO A 69 8.71 8.23 11.06
N PRO A 70 7.71 8.83 10.41
CA PRO A 70 7.93 9.63 9.21
C PRO A 70 9.02 10.68 9.44
N GLY A 71 9.79 10.98 8.39
CA GLY A 71 10.72 12.12 8.41
C GLY A 71 9.99 13.46 8.53
N GLU A 72 10.76 14.55 8.64
CA GLU A 72 10.22 15.90 8.76
C GLU A 72 9.33 16.31 7.58
N ASP A 73 8.25 17.01 7.90
CA ASP A 73 7.29 17.52 6.93
C ASP A 73 7.95 18.40 5.87
N GLN A 74 7.58 18.17 4.61
CA GLN A 74 7.99 18.98 3.47
C GLN A 74 6.84 19.92 3.09
N ILE A 75 6.96 21.18 3.53
CA ILE A 75 6.00 22.24 3.24
C ILE A 75 6.53 23.11 2.12
N THR A 76 5.71 23.32 1.08
CA THR A 76 6.04 24.21 -0.04
C THR A 76 4.94 25.25 -0.24
N GLU A 77 5.31 26.44 -0.71
CA GLU A 77 4.34 27.50 -0.97
C GLU A 77 3.78 27.42 -2.40
N THR A 78 2.54 27.84 -2.60
CA THR A 78 1.92 27.93 -3.93
C THR A 78 0.99 29.13 -4.05
N ASN A 79 1.08 29.85 -5.18
CA ASN A 79 0.15 30.94 -5.51
C ASN A 79 -1.19 30.45 -6.09
N LYS A 80 -1.40 29.13 -6.15
CA LYS A 80 -2.65 28.51 -6.60
C LYS A 80 -3.70 28.39 -5.50
N LEU A 81 -3.28 28.51 -4.24
CA LEU A 81 -4.12 28.41 -3.05
C LEU A 81 -4.11 29.75 -2.30
N PHE A 82 -5.24 30.10 -1.68
CA PHE A 82 -5.35 31.27 -0.82
C PHE A 82 -4.60 31.08 0.50
N ILE A 83 -4.19 32.17 1.13
CA ILE A 83 -3.63 32.14 2.49
C ILE A 83 -4.62 31.43 3.43
N GLY A 84 -4.14 30.41 4.12
CA GLY A 84 -4.94 29.54 5.01
C GLY A 84 -5.45 28.26 4.35
N GLU A 85 -5.37 28.12 3.03
CA GLU A 85 -5.65 26.87 2.33
C GLU A 85 -4.40 25.99 2.25
N GLU A 86 -4.60 24.68 2.35
CA GLU A 86 -3.55 23.67 2.18
C GLU A 86 -3.98 22.56 1.22
N ASN A 87 -2.99 21.93 0.59
CA ASN A 87 -3.18 20.76 -0.27
C ASN A 87 -2.15 19.69 0.09
N ILE A 88 -2.63 18.53 0.56
CA ILE A 88 -1.79 17.39 0.91
C ILE A 88 -1.42 16.65 -0.38
N LEU A 89 -0.12 16.63 -0.70
CA LEU A 89 0.43 15.92 -1.85
C LEU A 89 0.76 14.46 -1.52
N ALA A 90 1.15 14.19 -0.28
CA ALA A 90 1.36 12.84 0.24
C ALA A 90 1.21 12.83 1.76
N GLU A 91 0.43 11.89 2.28
CA GLU A 91 0.30 11.63 3.71
C GLU A 91 1.60 11.02 4.27
N PRO A 92 2.00 11.33 5.51
CA PRO A 92 3.18 10.77 6.15
C PRO A 92 2.97 9.26 6.38
N ARG A 93 4.01 8.47 6.13
CA ARG A 93 4.01 7.04 6.43
C ARG A 93 5.31 6.65 7.13
N PRO A 94 5.23 5.90 8.24
CA PRO A 94 6.41 5.38 8.92
C PRO A 94 7.14 4.36 8.03
N LYS A 95 8.42 4.18 8.31
CA LYS A 95 9.23 3.13 7.72
C LYS A 95 9.10 1.87 8.57
N TYR A 96 8.98 0.72 7.92
CA TYR A 96 8.91 -0.58 8.58
C TYR A 96 10.02 -1.50 8.13
N THR A 97 10.62 -2.21 9.06
CA THR A 97 11.51 -3.35 8.78
C THR A 97 10.86 -4.60 9.34
N VAL A 98 10.68 -5.62 8.50
CA VAL A 98 9.93 -6.84 8.84
C VAL A 98 10.74 -8.07 8.45
N ASP A 99 10.92 -8.99 9.40
CA ASP A 99 11.53 -10.29 9.14
C ASP A 99 10.48 -11.32 8.78
N MET A 100 10.82 -12.18 7.82
CA MET A 100 9.96 -13.27 7.37
C MET A 100 10.57 -14.63 7.72
N TYR A 101 9.76 -15.48 8.34
CA TYR A 101 10.11 -16.84 8.76
C TYR A 101 9.17 -17.86 8.11
N VAL A 102 9.69 -19.06 7.86
CA VAL A 102 8.88 -20.26 7.62
C VAL A 102 9.09 -21.19 8.81
N ASP A 103 8.12 -21.23 9.70
CA ASP A 103 8.16 -22.08 10.88
C ASP A 103 7.73 -23.50 10.51
N HIS A 104 8.46 -24.50 11.01
CA HIS A 104 8.09 -25.90 10.95
C HIS A 104 7.37 -26.30 12.23
N TYR A 105 6.22 -26.94 12.08
CA TYR A 105 5.43 -27.49 13.16
C TYR A 105 5.40 -29.01 13.05
N VAL A 106 5.49 -29.67 14.21
CA VAL A 106 5.22 -31.10 14.37
C VAL A 106 4.17 -31.24 15.47
N ASN A 107 3.02 -31.81 15.12
CA ASN A 107 1.87 -31.99 16.01
C ASN A 107 1.45 -30.69 16.72
N GLY A 108 1.47 -29.58 15.97
CA GLY A 108 1.08 -28.25 16.45
C GLY A 108 2.14 -27.49 17.26
N SER A 109 3.29 -28.11 17.57
CA SER A 109 4.41 -27.45 18.25
C SER A 109 5.46 -26.98 17.26
N VAL A 110 5.99 -25.75 17.44
CA VAL A 110 7.09 -25.23 16.61
C VAL A 110 8.37 -26.01 16.92
N THR A 111 8.95 -26.64 15.90
CA THR A 111 10.22 -27.37 15.99
C THR A 111 11.38 -26.59 15.38
N GLU A 112 11.13 -25.81 14.33
CA GLU A 112 12.14 -24.98 13.67
C GLU A 112 11.56 -23.63 13.27
N GLN A 113 12.38 -22.58 13.34
CA GLN A 113 12.04 -21.23 12.87
C GLN A 113 13.02 -20.82 11.77
N ASN A 114 12.65 -21.04 10.51
CA ASN A 114 13.56 -20.78 9.40
C ASN A 114 13.42 -19.34 8.92
N TYR A 115 14.36 -18.47 9.30
CA TYR A 115 14.47 -17.13 8.73
C TYR A 115 14.66 -17.22 7.20
N ARG A 116 13.96 -16.37 6.44
CA ARG A 116 14.11 -16.29 4.98
C ARG A 116 14.76 -15.01 4.53
N TYR A 117 14.18 -13.87 4.87
CA TYR A 117 14.68 -12.55 4.48
C TYR A 117 14.02 -11.46 5.32
N THR A 118 14.56 -10.25 5.18
CA THR A 118 14.03 -9.02 5.76
C THR A 118 13.51 -8.12 4.64
N ASP A 119 12.29 -7.62 4.80
CA ASP A 119 11.74 -6.56 3.97
C ASP A 119 11.87 -5.20 4.64
N VAL A 120 12.19 -4.20 3.83
CA VAL A 120 12.21 -2.80 4.25
C VAL A 120 11.17 -2.04 3.44
N TYR A 121 10.11 -1.59 4.12
CA TYR A 121 9.10 -0.71 3.55
C TYR A 121 9.48 0.74 3.85
N PRO A 122 9.92 1.52 2.85
CA PRO A 122 10.33 2.90 3.09
C PRO A 122 9.13 3.75 3.51
N GLY A 123 9.34 4.55 4.54
CA GLY A 123 8.42 5.61 4.93
C GLY A 123 8.54 6.83 4.01
N ASN A 124 7.65 7.80 4.20
CA ASN A 124 7.75 9.11 3.57
C ASN A 124 7.24 10.20 4.53
N PRO A 125 7.80 11.42 4.49
CA PRO A 125 7.27 12.54 5.26
C PRO A 125 5.90 12.98 4.72
N LEU A 126 5.19 13.80 5.49
CA LEU A 126 4.07 14.59 4.97
C LEU A 126 4.63 15.51 3.88
N ARG A 127 3.97 15.56 2.74
CA ARG A 127 4.25 16.55 1.70
C ARG A 127 3.01 17.37 1.50
N LYS A 128 3.09 18.68 1.77
CA LYS A 128 1.95 19.58 1.57
C LYS A 128 2.34 20.90 0.92
N GLN A 129 1.33 21.53 0.35
CA GLN A 129 1.39 22.88 -0.18
C GLN A 129 0.54 23.80 0.67
N VAL A 130 1.05 25.00 0.95
CA VAL A 130 0.29 26.07 1.62
C VAL A 130 0.11 27.26 0.68
N GLY A 131 -1.06 27.89 0.74
CA GLY A 131 -1.40 28.99 -0.12
C GLY A 131 -0.74 30.31 0.28
N ILE A 132 -0.22 31.02 -0.72
CA ILE A 132 0.32 32.39 -0.59
C ILE A 132 -0.45 33.41 -1.41
N LYS A 133 -1.54 33.00 -2.10
CA LYS A 133 -2.39 33.92 -2.85
C LYS A 133 -3.18 34.77 -1.85
N PRO A 134 -3.11 36.11 -1.91
CA PRO A 134 -3.91 36.96 -1.04
C PRO A 134 -5.40 36.66 -1.20
N THR A 135 -6.11 36.51 -0.08
CA THR A 135 -7.56 36.37 -0.07
C THR A 135 -8.19 37.71 -0.45
N PRO A 136 -9.12 37.76 -1.43
CA PRO A 136 -9.76 39.02 -1.81
C PRO A 136 -10.56 39.58 -0.64
N SER A 137 -10.47 40.89 -0.42
CA SER A 137 -11.29 41.57 0.59
C SER A 137 -12.78 41.43 0.24
N PRO A 138 -13.66 41.18 1.24
CA PRO A 138 -15.09 41.16 0.98
C PRO A 138 -15.55 42.51 0.45
N VAL A 139 -16.26 42.51 -0.68
CA VAL A 139 -16.92 43.71 -1.19
C VAL A 139 -18.06 44.04 -0.23
N PRO A 140 -18.17 45.27 0.30
CA PRO A 140 -19.28 45.63 1.18
C PRO A 140 -20.61 45.45 0.45
N SER A 141 -21.58 44.82 1.12
CA SER A 141 -22.95 44.71 0.61
C SER A 141 -23.54 46.12 0.40
N PRO A 142 -24.25 46.39 -0.70
CA PRO A 142 -24.95 47.66 -0.85
C PRO A 142 -25.93 47.83 0.32
N THR A 143 -25.91 49.00 0.96
CA THR A 143 -26.90 49.40 1.95
C THR A 143 -28.29 49.34 1.29
N PRO A 144 -29.28 48.65 1.89
CA PRO A 144 -30.62 48.64 1.32
C PRO A 144 -31.14 50.08 1.20
N THR A 145 -31.53 50.48 -0.01
CA THR A 145 -32.18 51.76 -0.23
C THR A 145 -33.49 51.79 0.57
N PRO A 146 -33.72 52.80 1.42
CA PRO A 146 -34.96 52.89 2.18
C PRO A 146 -36.16 52.91 1.23
N SER A 147 -37.12 52.02 1.46
CA SER A 147 -38.39 52.01 0.73
C SER A 147 -39.10 53.34 0.95
N PRO A 148 -39.60 54.02 -0.10
CA PRO A 148 -40.37 55.24 0.09
C PRO A 148 -41.62 54.94 0.93
N ALA A 149 -41.86 55.78 1.94
CA ALA A 149 -43.03 55.70 2.80
C ALA A 149 -44.30 55.90 1.95
N PRO A 150 -45.40 55.17 2.23
CA PRO A 150 -46.66 55.40 1.53
C PRO A 150 -47.15 56.82 1.82
N VAL A 151 -47.40 57.56 0.75
CA VAL A 151 -48.05 58.88 0.80
C VAL A 151 -49.51 58.64 1.16
N GLU A 152 -49.92 59.01 2.37
CA GLU A 152 -51.35 59.12 2.71
C GLU A 152 -51.95 60.26 1.88
N GLY A 153 -52.93 59.91 1.04
CA GLY A 153 -53.69 60.87 0.25
C GLY A 153 -54.77 61.59 1.08
N PRO A 154 -55.22 62.78 0.62
CA PRO A 154 -56.16 63.65 1.32
C PRO A 154 -57.59 63.11 1.40
#